data_AF-A3ZN92-F1
#
_entry.id   AF-A3ZN92-F1
#
_cell.length_a   1.000
_cell.length_b   1.000
_cell.length_c   1.000
_cell.angle_alpha   90.00
_cell.angle_beta   90.00
_cell.angle_gamma   90.00
#
_symmetry.space_group_name_H-M   'P 1'
#
loop_
_entity.id
_entity.type
_entity.pdbx_description
1 polymer ?
#
loop_
_entity_poly.entity_id
_entity_poly.type
_entity_poly.pdbx_seq_one_letter_code
_entity_poly.pdbx_strand_id
1 'polypeptide(L)'
;MKNVVRQMLILTFVALIALPVMAADKPEKKAKKAKGGANAGVFAVLKKIELTDSQKEQVAALKKEFGDKLAEANKAVGLTDEQKAARKTAMQEVKDKGLKGKDAREFVNGKVNLSSQQQAAQKDLAALTAVVRTKLIGILTPEQKAAAGIKDMPAKKKKVAK
;
A
#
# COMPACT_ATOMS: atom_id res chain seq x y z
N MET A 1 -35.13 25.90 48.95
CA MET A 1 -35.60 25.62 47.57
C MET A 1 -34.40 25.19 46.72
N LYS A 2 -33.94 23.97 47.00
CA LYS A 2 -32.59 23.46 46.69
C LYS A 2 -32.45 22.90 45.26
N ASN A 3 -33.48 23.09 44.42
CA ASN A 3 -33.53 22.60 43.05
C ASN A 3 -33.46 23.72 41.99
N VAL A 4 -33.54 24.99 42.38
CA VAL A 4 -33.42 26.15 41.47
C VAL A 4 -31.95 26.58 41.32
N VAL A 5 -31.15 26.48 42.39
CA VAL A 5 -29.71 26.79 42.37
C VAL A 5 -28.90 25.73 41.58
N ARG A 6 -29.37 24.47 41.55
CA ARG A 6 -28.74 23.39 40.78
C ARG A 6 -29.06 23.46 39.27
N GLN A 7 -30.17 24.08 38.88
CA GLN A 7 -30.53 24.26 37.47
C GLN A 7 -29.99 25.56 36.86
N MET A 8 -29.68 26.59 37.67
CA MET A 8 -28.92 27.76 37.19
C MET A 8 -27.42 27.54 37.03
N LEU A 9 -26.86 26.43 37.55
CA LEU A 9 -25.44 26.09 37.37
C LEU A 9 -25.14 25.25 36.11
N ILE A 10 -26.17 24.77 35.40
CA ILE A 10 -26.01 23.94 34.19
C ILE A 10 -26.26 24.75 32.91
N LEU A 11 -26.90 25.93 33.01
CA LEU A 11 -27.13 26.81 31.85
C LEU A 11 -25.97 27.76 31.52
N THR A 12 -24.94 27.83 32.36
CA THR A 12 -23.75 28.68 32.16
C THR A 12 -22.52 27.94 31.60
N PHE A 13 -22.62 26.64 31.33
CA PHE A 13 -21.52 25.83 30.75
C PHE A 13 -21.68 25.50 29.26
N VAL A 14 -22.68 26.07 28.58
CA VAL A 14 -22.95 25.84 27.14
C VAL A 14 -22.67 27.09 26.27
N ALA A 15 -22.24 28.20 26.87
CA ALA A 15 -21.93 29.45 26.16
C ALA A 15 -20.42 29.75 26.03
N LEU A 16 -19.58 28.72 25.86
CA LEU A 16 -18.11 28.88 25.79
C LEU A 16 -17.43 27.97 24.74
N ILE A 17 -18.12 27.63 23.66
CA ILE A 17 -17.52 26.99 22.48
C ILE A 17 -18.04 27.67 21.21
N ALA A 18 -17.71 28.95 21.06
CA ALA A 18 -17.89 29.69 19.82
C ALA A 18 -16.72 30.66 19.62
N LEU A 19 -15.53 30.10 19.41
CA LEU A 19 -14.42 30.79 18.74
C LEU A 19 -13.82 29.83 17.70
N PRO A 20 -14.02 30.05 16.39
CA PRO A 20 -13.10 29.48 15.42
C PRO A 20 -11.77 30.21 15.62
N VAL A 21 -10.82 29.53 16.23
CA VAL A 21 -9.41 29.85 16.06
C VAL A 21 -9.15 29.76 14.57
N MET A 22 -9.15 30.91 13.90
CA MET A 22 -8.58 31.10 12.57
C MET A 22 -7.10 30.77 12.70
N ALA A 23 -6.77 29.50 12.47
CA ALA A 23 -5.42 29.02 12.29
C ALA A 23 -4.84 29.75 11.08
N ALA A 24 -3.88 30.64 11.35
CA ALA A 24 -3.11 31.31 10.33
C ALA A 24 -2.38 30.27 9.47
N ASP A 25 -2.77 30.27 8.20
CA ASP A 25 -2.09 29.80 7.01
C ASP A 25 -0.58 29.54 7.18
N LYS A 26 -0.23 28.26 7.29
CA LYS A 26 0.99 27.72 6.68
C LYS A 26 0.56 26.47 5.93
N PRO A 27 0.52 26.49 4.58
CA PRO A 27 0.40 25.26 3.83
C PRO A 27 1.68 24.45 4.11
N GLU A 28 1.58 23.46 4.99
CA GLU A 28 2.52 22.35 5.02
C GLU A 28 2.54 21.78 3.61
N LYS A 29 3.59 22.12 2.85
CA LYS A 29 3.95 21.39 1.63
C LYS A 29 4.04 19.93 2.04
N LYS A 30 2.99 19.14 1.73
CA LYS A 30 3.05 17.69 1.77
C LYS A 30 4.34 17.30 1.07
N ALA A 31 5.33 16.89 1.86
CA ALA A 31 6.60 16.44 1.34
C ALA A 31 6.26 15.39 0.28
N LYS A 32 6.62 15.67 -0.98
CA LYS A 32 6.46 14.70 -2.07
C LYS A 32 7.14 13.44 -1.58
N LYS A 33 6.36 12.40 -1.25
CA LYS A 33 6.89 11.06 -0.94
C LYS A 33 7.93 10.78 -2.02
N ALA A 34 9.19 10.65 -1.61
CA ALA A 34 10.27 10.30 -2.51
C ALA A 34 9.78 9.14 -3.37
N LYS A 35 9.76 9.34 -4.70
CA LYS A 35 9.46 8.31 -5.69
C LYS A 35 10.26 7.10 -5.25
N GLY A 36 9.59 6.05 -4.76
CA GLY A 36 10.26 4.90 -4.19
C GLY A 36 11.30 4.41 -5.19
N GLY A 37 12.54 4.22 -4.75
CA GLY A 37 13.61 3.70 -5.62
C GLY A 37 13.18 2.43 -6.36
N ALA A 38 13.89 2.06 -7.42
CA ALA A 38 13.53 0.97 -8.34
C ALA A 38 13.11 -0.37 -7.67
N ASN A 39 13.46 -0.58 -6.40
CA ASN A 39 13.15 -1.76 -5.59
C ASN A 39 12.05 -1.54 -4.51
N ALA A 40 11.32 -0.42 -4.55
CA ALA A 40 10.38 -0.01 -3.52
C ALA A 40 9.07 -0.83 -3.49
N GLY A 41 8.86 -1.80 -4.38
CA GLY A 41 7.66 -2.65 -4.35
C GLY A 41 7.66 -3.59 -3.15
N VAL A 42 8.52 -4.61 -3.17
CA VAL A 42 8.53 -5.68 -2.17
C VAL A 42 9.33 -5.32 -0.90
N PHE A 43 10.37 -4.50 -1.02
CA PHE A 43 11.23 -4.13 0.11
C PHE A 43 10.75 -2.88 0.87
N ALA A 44 9.72 -2.16 0.41
CA ALA A 44 9.23 -0.97 1.13
C ALA A 44 8.64 -1.30 2.50
N VAL A 45 8.21 -2.54 2.70
CA VAL A 45 7.70 -3.03 3.99
C VAL A 45 8.75 -2.93 5.11
N LEU A 46 10.03 -3.02 4.75
CA LEU A 46 11.15 -2.90 5.68
C LEU A 46 11.35 -1.49 6.22
N LYS A 47 10.81 -0.45 5.56
CA LYS A 47 10.93 0.94 6.04
C LYS A 47 10.14 1.22 7.31
N LYS A 48 9.27 0.28 7.71
CA LYS A 48 8.39 0.40 8.88
C LYS A 48 8.91 -0.36 10.10
N ILE A 49 10.04 -1.06 9.96
CA ILE A 49 10.58 -1.94 11.00
C ILE A 49 12.08 -1.75 11.12
N GLU A 50 12.58 -1.86 12.34
CA GLU A 50 14.01 -1.95 12.58
C GLU A 50 14.46 -3.40 12.39
N LEU A 51 15.53 -3.56 11.62
CA LEU A 51 16.16 -4.85 11.35
C LEU A 51 17.43 -4.98 12.17
N THR A 52 17.72 -6.19 12.65
CA THR A 52 19.04 -6.51 13.21
C THR A 52 20.08 -6.50 12.10
N ASP A 53 21.37 -6.42 12.44
CA ASP A 53 22.43 -6.36 11.43
C ASP A 53 22.49 -7.65 10.60
N SER A 54 22.28 -8.81 11.21
CA SER A 54 22.15 -10.08 10.49
C SER A 54 20.98 -10.08 9.50
N GLN A 55 19.83 -9.50 9.87
CA GLN A 55 18.69 -9.37 8.95
C GLN A 55 18.96 -8.38 7.81
N LYS A 56 19.70 -7.29 8.08
CA LYS A 56 20.12 -6.33 7.05
C LYS A 56 21.02 -7.00 6.02
N GLU A 57 21.96 -7.85 6.44
CA GLU A 57 22.83 -8.62 5.55
C GLU A 57 22.04 -9.58 4.67
N GLN A 58 21.10 -10.33 5.24
CA GLN A 58 20.22 -11.24 4.48
C GLN A 58 19.34 -10.48 3.48
N VAL A 59 18.81 -9.31 3.87
CA VAL A 59 18.07 -8.43 2.96
C VAL A 59 18.98 -7.87 1.85
N ALA A 60 20.23 -7.52 2.16
CA ALA A 60 21.18 -7.06 1.17
C ALA A 60 21.54 -8.15 0.15
N ALA A 61 21.68 -9.40 0.60
CA ALA A 61 21.86 -10.56 -0.28
C ALA A 61 20.64 -10.74 -1.20
N LEU A 62 19.41 -10.66 -0.67
CA LEU A 62 18.20 -10.71 -1.49
C LEU A 62 18.12 -9.58 -2.52
N LYS A 63 18.53 -8.36 -2.15
CA LYS A 63 18.58 -7.23 -3.08
C LYS A 63 19.63 -7.44 -4.17
N LYS A 64 20.77 -8.06 -3.87
CA LYS A 64 21.77 -8.42 -4.89
C LYS A 64 21.26 -9.52 -5.82
N GLU A 65 20.61 -10.54 -5.27
CA GLU A 65 20.11 -11.71 -6.05
C GLU A 65 18.92 -11.35 -6.96
N PHE A 66 18.02 -10.47 -6.49
CA PHE A 66 16.75 -10.19 -7.16
C PHE A 66 16.52 -8.74 -7.57
N GLY A 67 17.38 -7.80 -7.15
CA GLY A 67 17.20 -6.38 -7.42
C GLY A 67 17.14 -6.09 -8.92
N ASP A 68 18.09 -6.59 -9.69
CA ASP A 68 18.15 -6.36 -11.14
C ASP A 68 16.98 -7.04 -11.86
N LYS A 69 16.66 -8.30 -11.50
CA LYS A 69 15.52 -9.03 -12.04
C LYS A 69 14.19 -8.32 -11.76
N LEU A 70 14.03 -7.76 -10.56
CA LEU A 70 12.84 -6.99 -10.21
C LEU A 70 12.81 -5.66 -10.98
N ALA A 71 13.94 -4.97 -11.13
CA ALA A 71 14.00 -3.71 -11.86
C ALA A 71 13.66 -3.90 -13.34
N GLU A 72 14.19 -4.96 -13.96
CA GLU A 72 13.90 -5.32 -15.35
C GLU A 72 12.44 -5.72 -15.54
N ALA A 73 11.92 -6.60 -14.67
CA ALA A 73 10.51 -6.98 -14.71
C ALA A 73 9.56 -5.78 -14.47
N ASN A 74 9.93 -4.82 -13.61
CA ASN A 74 9.18 -3.58 -13.41
C ASN A 74 9.18 -2.67 -14.64
N LYS A 75 10.26 -2.65 -15.43
CA LYS A 75 10.29 -1.92 -16.71
C LYS A 75 9.39 -2.59 -17.74
N ALA A 76 9.40 -3.92 -17.82
CA ALA A 76 8.60 -4.69 -18.78
C ALA A 76 7.09 -4.55 -18.57
N VAL A 77 6.64 -4.30 -17.34
CA VAL A 77 5.22 -3.99 -17.04
C VAL A 77 4.86 -2.50 -17.18
N GLY A 78 5.83 -1.67 -17.53
CA GLY A 78 5.64 -0.23 -17.70
C GLY A 78 4.54 0.07 -18.72
N LEU A 79 3.59 0.91 -18.32
CA LEU A 79 2.55 1.41 -19.22
C LEU A 79 3.08 2.58 -20.05
N THR A 80 2.66 2.67 -21.30
CA THR A 80 2.85 3.89 -22.11
C THR A 80 2.03 5.04 -21.54
N ASP A 81 2.31 6.28 -21.95
CA ASP A 81 1.57 7.44 -21.44
C ASP A 81 0.09 7.42 -21.85
N GLU A 82 -0.21 6.92 -23.04
CA GLU A 82 -1.57 6.66 -23.51
C GLU A 82 -2.28 5.61 -22.65
N GLN A 83 -1.61 4.49 -22.35
CA GLN A 83 -2.16 3.45 -21.47
C GLN A 83 -2.38 3.96 -20.04
N LYS A 84 -1.52 4.86 -19.54
CA LYS A 84 -1.73 5.52 -18.23
C LYS A 84 -2.96 6.42 -18.26
N ALA A 85 -3.16 7.19 -19.33
CA ALA A 85 -4.34 8.04 -19.50
C ALA A 85 -5.60 7.19 -19.59
N ALA A 86 -5.62 6.15 -20.43
CA ALA A 86 -6.71 5.19 -20.55
C ALA A 86 -7.04 4.53 -19.20
N ARG A 87 -6.01 4.15 -18.44
CA ARG A 87 -6.19 3.61 -17.08
C ARG A 87 -6.82 4.62 -16.14
N LYS A 88 -6.39 5.88 -16.19
CA LYS A 88 -6.94 6.95 -15.34
C LYS A 88 -8.43 7.16 -15.63
N THR A 89 -8.79 7.27 -16.91
CA THR A 89 -10.18 7.41 -17.34
C THR A 89 -11.02 6.19 -16.95
N ALA A 90 -10.52 4.98 -17.21
CA ALA A 90 -11.21 3.74 -16.84
C ALA A 90 -11.42 3.63 -15.32
N MET A 91 -10.46 4.10 -14.50
CA MET A 91 -10.60 4.15 -13.05
C MET A 91 -11.61 5.20 -12.56
N GLN A 92 -11.84 6.28 -13.32
CA GLN A 92 -12.93 7.23 -13.04
C GLN A 92 -14.27 6.57 -13.36
N GLU A 93 -14.41 5.96 -14.54
CA GLU A 93 -15.63 5.23 -14.92
C GLU A 93 -15.96 4.08 -13.96
N VAL A 94 -14.96 3.37 -13.43
CA VAL A 94 -15.17 2.35 -12.38
C VAL A 94 -15.82 2.95 -11.13
N LYS A 95 -15.42 4.16 -10.73
CA LYS A 95 -15.99 4.84 -9.57
C LYS A 95 -17.41 5.30 -9.87
N ASP A 96 -17.63 5.90 -11.03
CA ASP A 96 -18.93 6.42 -11.44
C ASP A 96 -19.97 5.28 -11.58
N LYS A 97 -19.52 4.12 -12.07
CA LYS A 97 -20.35 2.90 -12.18
C LYS A 97 -20.42 2.09 -10.88
N GLY A 98 -19.72 2.50 -9.82
CA GLY A 98 -19.68 1.77 -8.56
C GLY A 98 -19.08 0.35 -8.65
N LEU A 99 -18.31 0.05 -9.69
CA LEU A 99 -17.71 -1.28 -9.90
C LEU A 99 -16.67 -1.56 -8.82
N LYS A 100 -16.65 -2.79 -8.31
CA LYS A 100 -15.75 -3.21 -7.22
C LYS A 100 -15.07 -4.54 -7.56
N GLY A 101 -13.98 -4.83 -6.83
CA GLY A 101 -13.35 -6.14 -6.86
C GLY A 101 -12.88 -6.57 -8.25
N LYS A 102 -13.41 -7.70 -8.72
CA LYS A 102 -13.03 -8.33 -9.99
C LYS A 102 -13.56 -7.55 -11.19
N ASP A 103 -14.81 -7.09 -11.13
CA ASP A 103 -15.46 -6.39 -12.25
C ASP A 103 -14.75 -5.08 -12.57
N ALA A 104 -14.33 -4.33 -11.54
CA ALA A 104 -13.50 -3.14 -11.71
C ALA A 104 -12.16 -3.44 -12.41
N ARG A 105 -11.53 -4.57 -12.08
CA ARG A 105 -10.24 -4.96 -12.69
C ARG A 105 -10.41 -5.35 -14.14
N GLU A 106 -11.44 -6.13 -14.45
CA GLU A 106 -11.73 -6.54 -15.83
C GLU A 106 -12.10 -5.33 -16.69
N PHE A 107 -12.90 -4.42 -16.15
CA PHE A 107 -13.26 -3.17 -16.82
C PHE A 107 -12.02 -2.33 -17.18
N VAL A 108 -11.12 -2.12 -16.20
CA VAL A 108 -9.90 -1.34 -16.42
C VAL A 108 -8.97 -2.06 -17.40
N ASN A 109 -8.78 -3.37 -17.25
CA ASN A 109 -7.91 -4.13 -18.15
C ASN A 109 -8.41 -4.11 -19.59
N GLY A 110 -9.73 -4.20 -19.80
CA GLY A 110 -10.34 -4.09 -21.13
C GLY A 110 -10.20 -2.70 -21.75
N LYS A 111 -10.08 -1.63 -20.95
CA LYS A 111 -9.89 -0.25 -21.44
C LYS A 111 -8.41 0.10 -21.67
N VAL A 112 -7.51 -0.50 -20.91
CA VAL A 112 -6.06 -0.21 -21.00
C VAL A 112 -5.39 -0.96 -22.17
N ASN A 113 -6.03 -2.00 -22.72
CA ASN A 113 -5.52 -2.78 -23.85
C ASN A 113 -4.05 -3.16 -23.69
N LEU A 114 -3.77 -3.95 -22.65
CA LEU A 114 -2.41 -4.45 -22.39
C LEU A 114 -2.01 -5.45 -23.47
N SER A 115 -0.79 -5.31 -24.01
CA SER A 115 -0.25 -6.29 -24.95
C SER A 115 -0.05 -7.66 -24.28
N SER A 116 -0.03 -8.73 -25.06
CA SER A 116 0.26 -10.09 -24.56
C SER A 116 1.59 -10.15 -23.81
N GLN A 117 2.60 -9.44 -24.30
CA GLN A 117 3.91 -9.31 -23.67
C GLN A 117 3.83 -8.57 -22.32
N GLN A 118 3.06 -7.48 -22.22
CA GLN A 118 2.86 -6.78 -20.95
C GLN A 118 2.09 -7.63 -19.94
N GLN A 119 1.11 -8.41 -20.39
CA GLN A 119 0.36 -9.34 -19.53
C GLN A 119 1.26 -10.48 -19.01
N ALA A 120 2.13 -11.04 -19.85
CA ALA A 120 3.12 -12.03 -19.44
C ALA A 120 4.11 -11.44 -18.42
N ALA A 121 4.66 -10.26 -18.71
CA ALA A 121 5.55 -9.55 -17.79
C ALA A 121 4.90 -9.27 -16.42
N GLN A 122 3.59 -9.00 -16.37
CA GLN A 122 2.86 -8.83 -15.11
C GLN A 122 2.79 -10.12 -14.30
N LYS A 123 2.59 -11.27 -14.96
CA LYS A 123 2.59 -12.58 -14.31
C LYS A 123 3.98 -12.94 -13.79
N ASP A 124 5.02 -12.70 -14.59
CA ASP A 124 6.40 -12.98 -14.22
C ASP A 124 6.86 -12.09 -13.06
N LEU A 125 6.54 -10.80 -13.10
CA LEU A 125 6.79 -9.88 -12.00
C LEU A 125 6.04 -10.32 -10.72
N ALA A 126 4.79 -10.78 -10.84
CA ALA A 126 4.02 -11.26 -9.69
C ALA A 126 4.64 -12.53 -9.08
N ALA A 127 5.06 -13.48 -9.91
CA ALA A 127 5.74 -14.71 -9.47
C ALA A 127 7.07 -14.38 -8.78
N LEU A 128 7.91 -13.55 -9.41
CA LEU A 128 9.18 -13.10 -8.86
C LEU A 128 8.99 -12.37 -7.52
N THR A 129 8.01 -11.46 -7.46
CA THR A 129 7.66 -10.74 -6.23
C THR A 129 7.20 -11.70 -5.13
N ALA A 130 6.44 -12.75 -5.46
CA ALA A 130 5.99 -13.74 -4.49
C ALA A 130 7.15 -14.55 -3.89
N VAL A 131 8.13 -14.93 -4.71
CA VAL A 131 9.36 -15.61 -4.26
C VAL A 131 10.14 -14.70 -3.31
N VAL A 132 10.42 -13.46 -3.73
CA VAL A 132 11.18 -12.51 -2.90
C VAL A 132 10.43 -12.20 -1.61
N ARG A 133 9.12 -12.03 -1.66
CA ARG A 133 8.30 -11.80 -0.46
C ARG A 133 8.34 -12.98 0.50
N THR A 134 8.33 -14.21 -0.01
CA THR A 134 8.44 -15.41 0.84
C THR A 134 9.79 -15.48 1.54
N LYS A 135 10.89 -15.27 0.80
CA LYS A 135 12.24 -15.21 1.38
C LYS A 135 12.34 -14.07 2.42
N LEU A 136 11.75 -12.91 2.12
CA LEU A 136 11.74 -11.76 3.01
C LEU A 136 10.99 -12.04 4.32
N ILE A 137 9.79 -12.64 4.25
CA ILE A 137 9.00 -13.01 5.43
C ILE A 137 9.73 -14.05 6.28
N GLY A 138 10.54 -14.92 5.68
CA GLY A 138 11.36 -15.91 6.40
C GLY A 138 12.46 -15.29 7.27
N ILE A 139 12.89 -14.06 6.97
CA ILE A 139 13.94 -13.34 7.71
C ILE A 139 13.37 -12.55 8.89
N LEU A 140 12.09 -12.17 8.84
CA LEU A 140 11.45 -11.30 9.83
C LEU A 140 10.90 -12.08 11.02
N THR A 141 10.99 -11.48 12.20
CA THR A 141 10.33 -12.00 13.41
C THR A 141 8.81 -11.83 13.33
N PRO A 142 8.02 -12.60 14.12
CA PRO A 142 6.57 -12.42 14.19
C PRO A 142 6.16 -10.97 14.52
N GLU A 143 6.88 -10.32 15.45
CA GLU A 143 6.62 -8.93 15.84
C GLU A 143 6.91 -7.94 14.69
N GLN A 144 8.01 -8.14 13.96
CA GLN A 144 8.33 -7.33 12.79
C GLN A 144 7.31 -7.54 11.66
N LYS A 145 6.81 -8.76 11.45
CA LYS A 145 5.74 -9.01 10.48
C LYS A 145 4.47 -8.25 10.85
N ALA A 146 4.07 -8.28 12.13
CA ALA A 146 2.93 -7.55 12.63
C ALA A 146 3.11 -6.03 12.47
N ALA A 147 4.25 -5.48 12.88
CA ALA A 147 4.59 -4.06 12.75
C ALA A 147 4.61 -3.60 11.28
N ALA A 148 5.04 -4.47 10.37
CA ALA A 148 5.06 -4.17 8.94
C ALA A 148 3.69 -4.36 8.25
N GLY A 149 2.66 -4.80 8.99
CA GLY A 149 1.32 -5.09 8.47
C GLY A 149 1.27 -6.33 7.58
N ILE A 150 2.26 -7.22 7.70
CA ILE A 150 2.28 -8.50 7.02
C ILE A 150 1.43 -9.46 7.84
N LYS A 151 0.19 -9.69 7.41
CA LYS A 151 -0.55 -10.89 7.85
C LYS A 151 0.20 -12.09 7.28
N ASP A 152 0.49 -13.10 8.10
CA ASP A 152 0.99 -14.36 7.60
C ASP A 152 0.09 -14.78 6.44
N MET A 153 0.71 -15.10 5.29
CA MET A 153 -0.06 -15.77 4.23
C MET A 153 -0.76 -16.94 4.91
N PRO A 154 -2.08 -17.14 4.73
CA PRO A 154 -2.68 -18.38 5.14
C PRO A 154 -1.83 -19.44 4.46
N ALA A 155 -1.10 -20.22 5.25
CA ALA A 155 -0.40 -21.38 4.74
C ALA A 155 -1.48 -22.11 3.96
N LYS A 156 -1.38 -22.14 2.62
CA LYS A 156 -2.21 -23.04 1.83
C LYS A 156 -2.04 -24.35 2.54
N LYS A 157 -3.09 -24.81 3.23
CA LYS A 157 -3.09 -26.03 4.02
C LYS A 157 -2.27 -27.01 3.20
N LYS A 158 -1.10 -27.43 3.72
CA LYS A 158 -0.44 -28.62 3.20
C LYS A 158 -1.56 -29.66 3.25
N LYS A 159 -2.17 -29.95 2.09
CA LYS A 159 -2.94 -31.16 1.94
C LYS A 159 -1.87 -32.22 2.16
N VAL A 160 -1.80 -32.71 3.38
CA VAL A 160 -1.21 -33.99 3.69
C VAL A 160 -1.99 -34.94 2.81
N ALA A 161 -1.41 -35.30 1.67
CA ALA A 161 -1.83 -36.48 0.95
C ALA A 161 -1.61 -37.62 1.94
N LYS A 162 -2.71 -38.15 2.44
CA LYS A 162 -2.76 -39.36 3.24
C LYS A 162 -2.96 -40.53 2.30
#